data_AF-A0A2R6KV29-F1
#
_entry.id   AF-A0A2R6KV29-F1
#
_cell.length_a   1.000
_cell.length_b   1.000
_cell.length_c   1.000
_cell.angle_alpha   90.00
_cell.angle_beta   90.00
_cell.angle_gamma   90.00
#
_symmetry.space_group_name_H-M   'P 1'
#
loop_
_entity.id
_entity.type
_entity.pdbx_description
1 polymer ?
#
loop_
_entity_poly.entity_id
_entity_poly.type
_entity_poly.pdbx_seq_one_letter_code
_entity_poly.pdbx_strand_id
1 'polypeptide(L)' 'MTEETTISEKVDRVETIIETLEDGDVSLERAQELHAEGQALLEELQADLDVGSGEILDQ' A
#
# COMPACT_ATOMS: atom_id res chain seq x y z
N MET A 1 10.94 -8.93 -16.38
CA MET A 1 10.53 -9.66 -15.17
C MET A 1 9.49 -8.78 -14.53
N THR A 2 8.27 -9.27 -14.36
CA THR A 2 7.19 -8.51 -13.72
C THR A 2 7.62 -8.27 -12.28
N GLU A 3 7.88 -7.02 -11.93
CA GLU A 3 8.34 -6.61 -10.61
C GLU A 3 7.18 -6.81 -9.63
N GLU A 4 7.14 -7.97 -8.96
CA GLU A 4 6.33 -8.12 -7.76
C GLU A 4 6.97 -7.23 -6.69
N THR A 5 6.41 -6.03 -6.51
CA THR A 5 6.80 -5.10 -5.45
C THR A 5 6.54 -5.76 -4.10
N THR A 6 7.56 -5.82 -3.24
CA THR A 6 7.44 -6.48 -1.93
C THR A 6 6.48 -5.73 -1.00
N ILE A 7 5.97 -6.43 0.03
CA ILE A 7 5.15 -5.81 1.09
C ILE A 7 5.83 -4.57 1.68
N SER A 8 7.14 -4.64 1.93
CA SER A 8 7.90 -3.49 2.47
C SER A 8 7.84 -2.30 1.52
N GLU A 9 8.11 -2.52 0.23
CA GLU A 9 8.10 -1.45 -0.77
C GLU A 9 6.70 -0.84 -0.94
N LYS A 10 5.64 -1.65 -0.85
CA LYS A 10 4.25 -1.15 -0.86
C LYS A 10 3.97 -0.27 0.37
N VAL A 11 4.43 -0.68 1.56
CA VAL A 11 4.29 0.13 2.79
C VAL A 11 5.08 1.44 2.68
N ASP A 12 6.35 1.39 2.29
CA ASP A 12 7.20 2.57 2.09
C ASP A 12 6.56 3.57 1.12
N ARG A 13 5.92 3.05 0.06
CA ARG A 13 5.20 3.88 -0.92
C ARG A 13 3.95 4.54 -0.33
N VAL A 14 3.15 3.79 0.44
CA VAL A 14 1.96 4.34 1.13
C VAL A 14 2.37 5.43 2.11
N GLU A 15 3.44 5.24 2.88
CA GLU A 15 3.96 6.26 3.81
C GLU A 15 4.37 7.54 3.06
N THR A 16 5.13 7.40 1.97
CA THR A 16 5.52 8.54 1.12
C THR A 16 4.31 9.32 0.58
N ILE A 17 3.25 8.61 0.18
CA ILE A 17 2.00 9.21 -0.29
C ILE A 17 1.34 10.01 0.84
N ILE A 18 1.24 9.44 2.04
CA ILE A 18 0.65 10.11 3.21
C ILE A 18 1.43 11.39 3.54
N GLU A 19 2.76 11.30 3.65
CA GLU A 19 3.61 12.47 3.94
C GLU A 19 3.43 13.58 2.88
N THR A 20 3.36 13.20 1.61
CA THR A 20 3.15 14.17 0.50
C THR A 20 1.78 14.85 0.59
N LEU A 21 0.73 14.10 0.94
CA LEU A 21 -0.62 14.64 1.10
C LEU A 21 -0.76 15.51 2.35
N GLU A 22 -0.05 15.19 3.43
CA GLU A 22 -0.01 15.97 4.67
C GLU A 22 0.75 17.29 4.54
N ASP A 23 1.85 17.30 3.77
CA ASP A 23 2.61 18.52 3.47
C ASP A 23 1.78 19.53 2.67
N GLY A 24 0.92 19.03 1.77
CA GLY A 24 -0.04 19.85 1.03
C GLY A 24 0.57 20.68 -0.10
N ASP A 25 1.87 20.56 -0.40
CA ASP A 25 2.55 21.17 -1.56
C ASP A 25 2.26 20.40 -2.87
N VAL A 26 0.99 20.01 -3.08
CA VAL A 26 0.53 19.33 -4.29
C VAL A 26 -0.80 19.91 -4.78
N SER A 27 -1.03 19.86 -6.09
CA SER A 27 -2.32 20.26 -6.66
C SER A 27 -3.42 19.30 -6.23
N LEU A 28 -4.68 19.75 -6.23
CA LEU A 28 -5.83 18.89 -5.92
C LEU A 28 -5.93 17.68 -6.86
N GLU A 29 -5.65 17.88 -8.15
CA GLU A 29 -5.61 16.80 -9.14
C GLU A 29 -4.55 15.76 -8.74
N ARG A 30 -3.33 16.21 -8.42
CA ARG A 30 -2.26 15.32 -8.00
C ARG A 30 -2.57 14.62 -6.68
N ALA A 31 -3.19 15.31 -5.73
CA ALA A 31 -3.62 14.74 -4.47
C ALA A 31 -4.65 13.62 -4.67
N GLN A 32 -5.58 13.78 -5.63
CA GLN A 32 -6.56 12.74 -5.96
C GLN A 32 -5.90 11.50 -6.58
N GLU A 33 -4.93 11.69 -7.47
CA GLU A 33 -4.16 10.56 -8.03
C GLU A 33 -3.41 9.80 -6.94
N LEU A 34 -2.71 10.52 -6.06
CA LEU A 34 -1.97 9.95 -4.94
C LEU A 34 -2.89 9.21 -3.97
N HIS A 35 -4.06 9.78 -3.68
CA HIS A 35 -5.06 9.13 -2.83
C HIS A 35 -5.56 7.82 -3.47
N ALA A 36 -5.87 7.82 -4.77
CA ALA A 36 -6.30 6.62 -5.48
C ALA A 36 -5.20 5.54 -5.50
N GLU A 37 -3.94 5.95 -5.72
CA GLU A 37 -2.77 5.08 -5.64
C GLU A 37 -2.63 4.45 -4.25
N GLY A 38 -2.70 5.26 -3.19
CA GLY A 38 -2.63 4.79 -1.81
C GLY A 38 -3.74 3.79 -1.47
N GLN A 39 -4.96 4.02 -1.94
CA GLN A 39 -6.07 3.08 -1.74
C GLN A 39 -5.82 1.73 -2.43
N ALA A 40 -5.31 1.73 -3.67
CA ALA A 40 -4.99 0.50 -4.39
C ALA A 40 -3.90 -0.30 -3.66
N LEU A 41 -2.83 0.38 -3.24
CA LEU A 41 -1.72 -0.24 -2.49
C LEU A 41 -2.19 -0.85 -1.16
N LEU A 42 -3.10 -0.19 -0.46
CA LEU A 42 -3.67 -0.72 0.78
C LEU A 42 -4.54 -1.96 0.55
N GLU A 43 -5.32 -2.00 -0.53
CA GLU A 43 -6.10 -3.18 -0.91
C GLU A 43 -5.19 -4.37 -1.25
N GLU A 44 -4.11 -4.11 -2.00
CA GLU A 44 -3.11 -5.13 -2.30
C GLU A 44 -2.39 -5.62 -1.04
N LEU A 45 -1.96 -4.71 -0.16
CA LEU A 45 -1.34 -5.07 1.11
C LEU A 45 -2.27 -5.91 1.98
N GLN A 46 -3.55 -5.58 2.00
CA GLN A 46 -4.54 -6.37 2.72
C GLN A 46 -4.64 -7.78 2.14
N ALA A 47 -4.65 -7.93 0.82
CA ALA A 47 -4.67 -9.23 0.17
C ALA A 47 -3.38 -10.05 0.41
N ASP A 48 -2.21 -9.39 0.37
CA ASP A 48 -0.91 -10.02 0.61
C ASP A 48 -0.76 -10.49 2.07
N LEU A 49 -1.37 -9.77 3.02
CA LEU A 49 -1.32 -10.08 4.44
C LEU A 49 -2.46 -11.00 4.91
N ASP A 50 -3.53 -11.15 4.11
CA ASP A 50 -4.62 -12.08 4.39
C ASP A 50 -4.20 -13.53 4.07
N VAL A 51 -3.36 -14.09 4.93
CA VAL A 51 -2.93 -15.49 4.91
C VAL A 51 -4.03 -16.47 5.39
N GLY A 52 -5.25 -15.98 5.65
CA GLY A 52 -6.38 -16.75 6.14
C GLY A 52 -6.20 -17.23 7.60
N SER A 53 -7.17 -18.01 8.09
CA SER A 53 -7.04 -18.72 9.37
C SER A 53 -6.08 -19.89 9.20
N GLY A 54 -4.78 -19.63 9.39
CA GLY A 54 -3.75 -20.67 9.34
C GLY A 54 -4.11 -21.82 10.29
N GLU A 55 -4.21 -23.03 9.75
CA GLU A 55 -4.38 -24.24 10.56
C GLU A 55 -3.03 -24.56 11.21
N ILE A 56 -2.94 -24.44 12.53
CA ILE A 56 -1.74 -24.84 13.28
C ILE A 56 -1.66 -26.37 13.25
N LEU A 57 -0.68 -26.91 12.52
CA LEU A 57 -0.37 -28.33 12.53
C LEU A 57 0.57 -28.62 13.71
N ASP A 58 0.01 -29.00 14.86
CA ASP A 58 0.78 -29.61 15.95
C ASP A 58 1.33 -30.97 15.48
N GLN A 59 2.66 -31.15 15.55
CA GLN A 59 3.37 -32.41 15.31
C GLN A 59 3.63 -33.16 16.61
#